data_AF-X1JKP8-F1
#
_entry.id   AF-X1JKP8-F1
#
_cell.length_a   1.000
_cell.length_b   1.000
_cell.length_c   1.000
_cell.angle_alpha   90.00
_cell.angle_beta   90.00
_cell.angle_gamma   90.00
#
_symmetry.space_group_name_H-M   'P 1'
#
loop_
_entity.id
_entity.type
_entity.pdbx_description
1 polymer ?
#
loop_
_entity_poly.entity_id
_entity_poly.type
_entity_poly.pdbx_seq_one_letter_code
_entity_poly.pdbx_strand_id
1 'polypeptide(L)'
;MVKSGSEATGIDIIEWAKRVEKLGAGEILLTSKDADGTREGYDIEMTKAVAKAVTIPVIASGGAGTLEHLYQAITIGKASAVLAASIFHFREISILEAKRYLREKGIPVRIQKGGMD
;
A
#
# COMPACT_ATOMS: atom_id res chain seq x y z
N MET A 1 -14.76 -4.65 7.51
CA MET A 1 -15.21 -3.79 8.63
C MET A 1 -15.86 -2.53 8.08
N VAL A 2 -16.73 -1.88 8.84
CA VAL A 2 -17.36 -0.58 8.52
C VAL A 2 -17.26 0.38 9.72
N LYS A 3 -17.76 1.61 9.58
CA LYS A 3 -17.70 2.68 10.61
C LYS A 3 -16.28 2.91 11.12
N SER A 4 -15.37 3.32 10.24
CA SER A 4 -13.95 3.57 10.57
C SER A 4 -13.23 2.36 11.20
N GLY A 5 -13.59 1.15 10.77
CA GLY A 5 -12.97 -0.07 11.27
C GLY A 5 -13.39 -0.44 12.70
N SER A 6 -14.51 0.08 13.20
CA SER A 6 -15.02 -0.26 14.55
C SER A 6 -16.02 -1.42 14.53
N GLU A 7 -16.70 -1.66 13.41
CA GLU A 7 -17.75 -2.69 13.30
C GLU A 7 -17.33 -3.78 12.30
N ALA A 8 -17.31 -5.04 12.75
CA ALA A 8 -17.03 -6.19 11.90
C ALA A 8 -18.25 -6.55 11.03
N THR A 9 -18.02 -6.82 9.76
CA THR A 9 -19.10 -7.19 8.81
C THR A 9 -19.25 -8.69 8.63
N GLY A 10 -18.30 -9.49 9.13
CA GLY A 10 -18.24 -10.94 8.86
C GLY A 10 -17.98 -11.31 7.39
N ILE A 11 -17.64 -10.33 6.54
CA ILE A 11 -17.36 -10.55 5.11
C ILE A 11 -15.89 -10.88 4.94
N ASP A 12 -15.60 -11.97 4.24
CA ASP A 12 -14.25 -12.33 3.82
C ASP A 12 -13.66 -11.28 2.87
N ILE A 13 -12.40 -10.91 3.10
CA ILE A 13 -11.75 -9.81 2.37
C ILE A 13 -11.53 -10.12 0.89
N ILE A 14 -11.27 -11.38 0.55
CA ILE A 14 -11.02 -11.82 -0.82
C ILE A 14 -12.33 -11.82 -1.60
N GLU A 15 -13.39 -12.36 -1.01
CA GLU A 15 -14.72 -12.35 -1.62
C GLU A 15 -15.27 -10.92 -1.76
N TRP A 16 -14.97 -10.04 -0.81
CA TRP A 16 -15.30 -8.63 -0.94
C TRP A 16 -14.53 -7.95 -2.08
N ALA A 17 -13.21 -8.17 -2.18
CA ALA A 17 -12.37 -7.60 -3.22
C ALA A 17 -12.86 -7.98 -4.63
N LYS A 18 -13.14 -9.27 -4.87
CA LYS A 18 -13.72 -9.74 -6.15
C LYS A 18 -15.09 -9.14 -6.42
N ARG A 19 -15.91 -8.97 -5.38
CA ARG A 19 -17.25 -8.40 -5.52
C ARG A 19 -17.19 -6.93 -5.93
N VAL A 20 -16.34 -6.11 -5.29
CA VAL A 20 -16.24 -4.68 -5.64
C VAL A 20 -15.66 -4.49 -7.04
N GLU A 21 -14.72 -5.33 -7.46
CA GLU A 21 -14.23 -5.36 -8.84
C GLU A 21 -15.37 -5.65 -9.84
N LYS A 22 -16.17 -6.70 -9.60
CA LYS A 22 -17.35 -7.02 -10.45
C LYS A 22 -18.38 -5.90 -10.49
N LEU A 23 -18.48 -5.09 -9.44
CA LEU A 23 -19.35 -3.92 -9.37
C LEU A 23 -18.78 -2.69 -10.09
N GLY A 24 -17.56 -2.77 -10.63
CA GLY A 24 -16.94 -1.73 -11.43
C GLY A 24 -15.95 -0.84 -10.68
N ALA A 25 -15.45 -1.25 -9.50
CA ALA A 25 -14.35 -0.54 -8.85
C ALA A 25 -13.10 -0.57 -9.75
N GLY A 26 -12.43 0.58 -9.89
CA GLY A 26 -11.22 0.70 -10.71
C GLY A 26 -9.91 0.47 -9.97
N GLU A 27 -9.92 0.50 -8.63
CA GLU A 27 -8.76 0.34 -7.76
C GLU A 27 -9.22 0.01 -6.33
N ILE A 28 -8.38 -0.68 -5.56
CA ILE A 28 -8.60 -0.98 -4.13
C ILE A 28 -7.53 -0.30 -3.28
N LEU A 29 -7.95 0.60 -2.39
CA LEU A 29 -7.12 1.07 -1.27
C LEU A 29 -7.26 0.09 -0.09
N LEU A 30 -6.23 -0.72 0.14
CA LEU A 30 -6.24 -1.79 1.12
C LEU A 30 -5.48 -1.37 2.38
N THR A 31 -6.22 -1.00 3.42
CA THR A 31 -5.64 -0.65 4.73
C THR A 31 -5.72 -1.83 5.70
N SER A 32 -4.59 -2.30 6.20
CA SER A 32 -4.56 -3.24 7.34
C SER A 32 -4.79 -2.48 8.64
N LYS A 33 -5.84 -2.83 9.37
CA LYS A 33 -6.12 -2.22 10.68
C LYS A 33 -5.06 -2.62 11.72
N ASP A 34 -4.57 -3.85 11.66
CA ASP A 34 -3.62 -4.39 12.64
C ASP A 34 -2.22 -3.81 12.44
N ALA A 35 -1.85 -3.49 11.20
CA ALA A 35 -0.59 -2.83 10.90
C ALA A 35 -0.67 -1.30 11.04
N ASP A 36 -1.85 -0.69 11.06
CA ASP A 36 -1.96 0.76 11.01
C ASP A 36 -1.37 1.42 12.26
N GLY A 37 -0.55 2.46 12.04
CA GLY A 37 0.16 3.17 13.12
C GLY A 37 1.31 2.43 13.79
N THR A 38 1.52 1.12 13.55
CA THR A 38 2.59 0.35 14.23
C THR A 38 3.99 0.72 13.74
N ARG A 39 4.10 1.09 12.45
CA ARG A 39 5.36 1.33 11.73
C ARG A 39 6.24 0.09 11.58
N GLU A 40 5.67 -1.10 11.75
CA GLU A 40 6.39 -2.38 11.70
C GLU A 40 6.35 -3.07 10.32
N GLY A 41 5.69 -2.45 9.33
CA GLY A 41 5.52 -3.01 8.00
C GLY A 41 4.07 -3.04 7.56
N TYR A 42 3.85 -3.17 6.25
CA TYR A 42 2.51 -3.47 5.72
C TYR A 42 2.16 -4.93 6.02
N ASP A 43 0.87 -5.24 6.02
CA ASP A 43 0.41 -6.63 6.01
C ASP A 43 0.65 -7.27 4.62
N ILE A 44 1.80 -7.91 4.47
CA ILE A 44 2.25 -8.48 3.19
C ILE A 44 1.36 -9.64 2.74
N GLU A 45 0.92 -10.50 3.66
CA GLU A 45 0.11 -11.67 3.30
C GLU A 45 -1.30 -11.25 2.89
N MET A 46 -1.94 -10.34 3.62
CA MET A 46 -3.24 -9.78 3.22
C MET A 46 -3.13 -9.06 1.87
N THR A 47 -2.11 -8.21 1.70
CA THR A 47 -1.89 -7.48 0.44
C THR A 47 -1.73 -8.43 -0.73
N LYS A 48 -0.88 -9.45 -0.59
CA LYS A 48 -0.62 -10.47 -1.61
C LYS A 48 -1.85 -11.30 -1.94
N ALA A 49 -2.65 -11.67 -0.93
CA ALA A 49 -3.86 -12.44 -1.15
C ALA A 49 -4.89 -11.64 -1.96
N VAL A 50 -5.11 -10.37 -1.60
CA VAL A 50 -6.03 -9.48 -2.33
C VAL A 50 -5.51 -9.18 -3.73
N ALA A 51 -4.24 -8.78 -3.88
CA ALA A 51 -3.64 -8.45 -5.18
C ALA A 51 -3.63 -9.62 -6.16
N LYS A 52 -3.60 -10.87 -5.68
CA LYS A 52 -3.73 -12.06 -6.53
C LYS A 52 -5.17 -12.41 -6.89
N ALA A 53 -6.14 -11.91 -6.13
CA ALA A 53 -7.55 -12.28 -6.29
C ALA A 53 -8.31 -11.37 -7.26
N VAL A 54 -7.76 -10.20 -7.57
CA VAL A 54 -8.37 -9.20 -8.47
C VAL A 54 -7.41 -8.82 -9.60
N THR A 55 -7.94 -8.25 -10.66
CA THR A 55 -7.17 -7.72 -11.81
C THR A 55 -6.94 -6.21 -11.73
N ILE A 56 -7.75 -5.49 -10.96
CA ILE A 56 -7.59 -4.06 -10.70
C ILE A 56 -6.42 -3.75 -9.75
N PRO A 57 -5.79 -2.56 -9.85
CA PRO A 57 -4.70 -2.17 -8.95
C PRO A 57 -5.08 -2.23 -7.48
N VAL A 58 -4.10 -2.62 -6.66
CA VAL A 58 -4.21 -2.63 -5.19
C VAL A 58 -3.14 -1.72 -4.60
N ILE A 59 -3.56 -0.76 -3.79
CA ILE A 59 -2.69 0.13 -3.01
C ILE A 59 -2.55 -0.43 -1.60
N ALA A 60 -1.34 -0.76 -1.17
CA ALA A 60 -1.07 -1.15 0.22
C ALA A 60 -1.04 0.08 1.15
N SER A 61 -1.73 0.00 2.28
CA SER A 61 -1.88 1.08 3.26
C SER A 61 -1.85 0.55 4.70
N GLY A 62 -1.32 1.37 5.63
CA GLY A 62 -1.16 1.03 7.05
C GLY A 62 0.16 0.32 7.37
N GLY A 63 0.94 0.87 8.31
CA GLY A 63 2.12 0.20 8.89
C GLY A 63 3.49 0.53 8.29
N ALA A 64 3.57 1.39 7.27
CA ALA A 64 4.85 1.84 6.73
C ALA A 64 5.73 2.50 7.81
N GLY A 65 7.00 2.11 7.88
CA GLY A 65 7.96 2.60 8.88
C GLY A 65 9.38 2.75 8.34
N THR A 66 9.75 1.95 7.34
CA THR A 66 11.05 2.03 6.66
C THR A 66 10.88 2.00 5.14
N LEU A 67 11.95 2.34 4.42
CA LEU A 67 12.02 2.22 2.96
C LEU A 67 11.84 0.77 2.49
N GLU A 68 12.35 -0.20 3.26
CA GLU A 68 12.21 -1.63 2.96
C GLU A 68 10.74 -2.07 3.01
N HIS A 69 9.92 -1.51 3.91
CA HIS A 69 8.49 -1.82 3.95
C HIS A 69 7.80 -1.45 2.63
N LEU A 70 8.16 -0.31 2.02
CA LEU A 70 7.63 0.10 0.71
C LEU A 70 8.00 -0.91 -0.37
N TYR A 71 9.26 -1.35 -0.39
CA TYR A 71 9.76 -2.32 -1.36
C TYR A 71 9.10 -3.69 -1.22
N GLN A 72 8.93 -4.17 0.02
CA GLN A 72 8.29 -5.46 0.30
C GLN A 72 6.83 -5.50 -0.11
N ALA A 73 6.07 -4.41 0.13
CA ALA A 73 4.68 -4.31 -0.30
C ALA A 73 4.51 -4.44 -1.82
N ILE A 74 5.44 -3.87 -2.60
CA ILE A 74 5.41 -3.96 -4.07
C ILE A 74 5.88 -5.35 -4.54
N THR A 75 7.01 -5.82 -4.05
CA THR A 75 7.66 -7.02 -4.60
C THR A 75 7.08 -8.34 -4.10
N ILE A 76 6.84 -8.43 -2.79
CA ILE A 76 6.30 -9.62 -2.12
C ILE A 76 4.79 -9.52 -2.05
N GLY A 77 4.29 -8.36 -1.59
CA GLY A 77 2.86 -8.05 -1.45
C GLY A 77 2.13 -7.91 -2.79
N LYS A 78 2.85 -7.75 -3.91
CA LYS A 78 2.26 -7.53 -5.25
C LYS A 78 1.37 -6.30 -5.36
N ALA A 79 1.52 -5.33 -4.45
CA ALA A 79 0.82 -4.06 -4.54
C ALA A 79 1.26 -3.30 -5.80
N SER A 80 0.32 -2.64 -6.46
CA SER A 80 0.59 -1.75 -7.59
C SER A 80 1.14 -0.40 -7.14
N ALA A 81 0.75 0.02 -5.92
CA ALA A 81 1.23 1.23 -5.29
C ALA A 81 1.25 1.07 -3.76
N VAL A 82 1.92 2.01 -3.09
CA VAL A 82 2.00 2.09 -1.64
C VAL A 82 1.54 3.47 -1.18
N LEU A 83 0.78 3.50 -0.09
CA LEU A 83 0.40 4.71 0.63
C LEU A 83 1.11 4.71 1.99
N ALA A 84 1.72 5.83 2.35
CA ALA A 84 2.34 6.03 3.65
C ALA A 84 2.10 7.47 4.11
N ALA A 85 1.88 7.68 5.41
CA ALA A 85 1.63 9.00 5.99
C ALA A 85 2.72 9.40 7.00
N SER A 86 2.83 8.67 8.13
CA SER A 86 3.69 9.05 9.27
C SER A 86 5.16 9.27 8.88
N ILE A 87 5.75 8.36 8.08
CA ILE A 87 7.16 8.48 7.65
C ILE A 87 7.44 9.74 6.83
N PHE A 88 6.44 10.29 6.14
CA PHE A 88 6.56 11.52 5.34
C PHE A 88 6.18 12.77 6.15
N HIS A 89 5.11 12.71 6.95
CA HIS A 89 4.66 13.85 7.77
C HIS A 89 5.70 14.27 8.81
N PHE A 90 6.35 13.30 9.46
CA PHE A 90 7.40 13.57 10.44
C PHE A 90 8.77 13.83 9.80
N ARG A 91 8.84 13.89 8.45
CA ARG A 91 10.06 14.14 7.66
C ARG A 91 11.23 13.20 7.98
N GLU A 92 10.94 12.00 8.48
CA GLU A 92 11.94 10.97 8.71
C GLU A 92 12.48 10.41 7.39
N ILE A 93 11.60 10.33 6.39
CA ILE A 93 11.90 9.95 5.02
C ILE A 93 11.21 10.96 4.11
N SER A 94 11.89 11.48 3.10
CA SER A 94 11.28 12.29 2.05
C SER A 94 10.74 11.43 0.91
N ILE A 95 9.77 11.96 0.16
CA ILE A 95 9.26 11.30 -1.06
C ILE A 95 10.40 11.06 -2.07
N LEU A 96 11.39 11.95 -2.14
CA LEU A 96 12.53 11.81 -3.04
C LEU A 96 13.43 10.64 -2.62
N GLU A 97 13.72 10.49 -1.33
CA GLU A 97 14.48 9.36 -0.80
C GLU A 97 13.77 8.04 -1.06
N ALA A 98 12.46 7.97 -0.80
CA ALA A 98 11.67 6.79 -1.10
C ALA A 98 11.72 6.40 -2.58
N LYS A 99 11.59 7.38 -3.48
CA LYS A 99 11.70 7.15 -4.94
C LYS A 99 13.10 6.72 -5.35
N ARG A 100 14.16 7.33 -4.81
CA ARG A 100 15.54 6.95 -5.14
C ARG A 100 15.81 5.51 -4.73
N TYR A 101 15.46 5.16 -3.50
CA TYR A 101 15.61 3.81 -2.97
C TYR A 101 14.85 2.77 -3.81
N LEU A 102 13.56 3.01 -4.12
CA LEU A 102 12.78 2.08 -4.95
C LEU A 102 13.38 1.93 -6.35
N ARG A 103 13.86 3.02 -6.95
CA ARG A 103 14.56 2.97 -8.25
C ARG A 103 15.84 2.15 -8.19
N GLU A 104 16.66 2.34 -7.15
CA GLU A 104 17.90 1.58 -6.92
C GLU A 104 17.64 0.09 -6.75
N LYS A 105 16.47 -0.27 -6.19
CA LYS A 105 15.98 -1.66 -6.10
C LYS A 105 15.31 -2.17 -7.38
N GLY A 106 15.32 -1.40 -8.48
CA GLY A 106 14.79 -1.80 -9.77
C GLY A 106 13.28 -1.58 -9.96
N ILE A 107 12.61 -0.88 -9.04
CA ILE A 107 11.19 -0.53 -9.19
C ILE A 107 11.05 0.73 -10.05
N PRO A 108 10.30 0.69 -11.17
CA PRO A 108 10.04 1.87 -11.98
C PRO A 108 9.27 2.92 -11.19
N VAL A 109 9.88 4.07 -10.97
CA VAL A 109 9.25 5.20 -10.27
C VAL A 109 9.54 6.51 -10.98
N ARG A 110 8.56 7.41 -10.94
CA ARG A 110 8.67 8.73 -11.55
C ARG A 110 9.49 9.66 -10.67
N ILE A 111 10.72 9.96 -11.12
CA ILE A 111 11.56 11.01 -10.54
C ILE A 111 11.46 12.22 -11.47
N GLN A 112 10.73 13.25 -11.04
CA GLN A 112 10.82 14.54 -11.69
C GLN A 112 12.20 15.11 -11.38
N LYS A 113 12.94 15.55 -12.42
CA LYS A 113 14.02 16.52 -12.20
C LYS A 113 13.34 17.77 -11.65
N GLY A 114 13.71 18.19 -10.44
CA GLY A 114 13.32 19.52 -9.99
C GLY A 114 13.86 20.53 -10.99
N GLY A 115 12.98 21.40 -11.51
CA GLY A 115 13.40 22.63 -12.15
C GLY A 115 13.85 23.60 -11.05
N MET A 116 15.10 24.04 -11.16
CA MET A 116 15.71 25.30 -10.72
C MET A 116 17.09 25.33 -11.41
N ASP A 117 17.52 26.28 -12.24
CA ASP A 117 17.03 27.62 -12.67
C ASP A 117 16.18 28.41 -11.68
#